data_AF-A0A2A4SUH5-F1
#
_entry.id   AF-A0A2A4SUH5-F1
#
_cell.length_a   1.000
_cell.length_b   1.000
_cell.length_c   1.000
_cell.angle_alpha   90.00
_cell.angle_beta   90.00
_cell.angle_gamma   90.00
#
_symmetry.space_group_name_H-M   'P 1'
#
loop_
_entity.id
_entity.type
_entity.pdbx_description
1 polymer ?
#
loop_
_entity_poly.entity_id
_entity_poly.type
_entity_poly.pdbx_seq_one_letter_code
_entity_poly.pdbx_strand_id
1 'polypeptide(L)'
;MLHAASSPIIESKPDFLMKVFGYTGMALLTSAFGVYVAPQILSPEFLMGGGRYIFFGIELLLIFTASWWSQLPRPANILLYLLFAFISGMTIYPLIMVAGMTLGMGVITKAAIATAALSVAAGVYAKITRHDLVGMTGIFTMLLIGLIIVGILQMFWFSSVVELYVSGFSVIFFTFFIARDIQAVSLYPENRAIEASMSLYLSIFNLFISILRLLMALNRD
;
A
#
# COMPACT_ATOMS: atom_id res chain seq x y z
N MET A 1 23.77 -13.34 37.22
CA MET A 1 24.33 -12.42 36.20
C MET A 1 24.49 -13.20 34.91
N LEU A 2 23.57 -13.08 33.96
CA LEU A 2 23.75 -13.57 32.59
C LEU A 2 23.18 -12.51 31.64
N HIS A 3 24.13 -11.71 31.15
CA HIS A 3 24.16 -11.01 29.88
C HIS A 3 22.83 -10.63 29.22
N ALA A 4 22.52 -9.34 29.31
CA ALA A 4 21.75 -8.64 28.30
C ALA A 4 22.45 -8.79 26.94
N ALA A 5 21.77 -9.39 25.97
CA ALA A 5 21.99 -9.13 24.56
C ALA A 5 20.72 -8.46 24.05
N SER A 6 20.55 -7.17 24.38
CA SER A 6 19.71 -6.30 23.56
C SER A 6 20.32 -6.32 22.16
N SER A 7 19.70 -7.05 21.25
CA SER A 7 20.04 -7.02 19.83
C SER A 7 20.22 -5.57 19.42
N PRO A 8 21.35 -5.18 18.82
CA PRO A 8 21.46 -3.83 18.30
C PRO A 8 20.38 -3.72 17.24
N ILE A 9 19.38 -2.87 17.47
CA ILE A 9 18.60 -2.32 16.38
C ILE A 9 19.67 -1.67 15.52
N ILE A 10 20.07 -2.32 14.41
CA ILE A 10 21.09 -1.78 13.52
C ILE A 10 20.55 -0.42 13.10
N GLU A 11 21.18 0.65 13.58
CA GLU A 11 20.78 1.99 13.22
C GLU A 11 21.02 2.12 11.72
N SER A 12 19.95 2.08 10.94
CA SER A 12 20.04 2.19 9.49
C SER A 12 20.74 3.49 9.15
N LYS A 13 21.76 3.43 8.29
CA LYS A 13 22.45 4.64 7.82
C LYS A 13 21.41 5.63 7.29
N PRO A 14 21.42 6.91 7.72
CA PRO A 14 20.46 7.92 7.28
C PRO A 14 20.25 7.95 5.76
N ASP A 15 21.33 7.74 5.00
CA ASP A 15 21.32 7.67 3.53
C ASP A 15 20.44 6.53 2.98
N PHE A 16 20.39 5.38 3.65
CA PHE A 16 19.56 4.25 3.23
C PHE A 16 18.08 4.53 3.49
N LEU A 17 17.75 5.07 4.66
CA LEU A 17 16.38 5.52 4.97
C LEU A 17 15.88 6.53 3.95
N MET A 18 16.69 7.56 3.66
CA MET A 18 16.33 8.57 2.67
C MET A 18 16.10 7.98 1.28
N LYS A 19 16.90 6.99 0.85
CA LYS A 19 16.68 6.27 -0.40
C LYS A 19 15.34 5.53 -0.41
N VAL A 20 15.03 4.77 0.64
CA VAL A 20 13.78 4.00 0.74
C VAL A 20 12.56 4.93 0.72
N PHE A 21 12.57 6.00 1.50
CA PHE A 21 11.49 6.99 1.49
C PHE A 21 11.40 7.73 0.14
N GLY A 22 12.53 8.06 -0.48
CA GLY A 22 12.58 8.68 -1.80
C GLY A 22 11.97 7.80 -2.90
N TYR A 23 12.36 6.52 -2.95
CA TYR A 23 11.77 5.55 -3.89
C TYR A 23 10.27 5.37 -3.63
N THR A 24 9.84 5.38 -2.38
CA THR A 24 8.42 5.25 -2.00
C THR A 24 7.63 6.46 -2.47
N GLY A 25 8.14 7.67 -2.24
CA GLY A 25 7.54 8.92 -2.73
C GLY A 25 7.43 8.95 -4.25
N MET A 26 8.47 8.53 -4.97
CA MET A 26 8.43 8.42 -6.43
C MET A 26 7.34 7.44 -6.89
N ALA A 27 7.26 6.24 -6.29
CA ALA A 27 6.22 5.28 -6.64
C ALA A 27 4.80 5.80 -6.37
N LEU A 28 4.58 6.51 -5.26
CA LEU A 28 3.29 7.16 -4.98
C LEU A 28 2.93 8.19 -6.06
N LEU A 29 3.87 9.06 -6.45
CA LEU A 29 3.65 10.02 -7.54
C LEU A 29 3.41 9.34 -8.88
N THR A 30 4.14 8.27 -9.18
CA THR A 30 3.95 7.46 -10.39
C THR A 30 2.59 6.78 -10.41
N SER A 31 2.08 6.32 -9.25
CA SER A 31 0.73 5.77 -9.15
C SER A 31 -0.35 6.83 -9.36
N ALA A 32 -0.16 8.04 -8.84
CA ALA A 32 -1.06 9.16 -9.11
C ALA A 32 -1.06 9.52 -10.61
N PHE A 33 0.10 9.46 -11.26
CA PHE A 33 0.20 9.62 -12.72
C PHE A 33 -0.51 8.48 -13.47
N GLY A 34 -0.43 7.24 -12.98
CA GLY A 34 -1.19 6.10 -13.51
C GLY A 34 -2.70 6.32 -13.47
N VAL A 35 -3.24 6.84 -12.35
CA VAL A 35 -4.66 7.22 -12.23
C VAL A 35 -5.04 8.25 -13.29
N TYR A 36 -4.20 9.26 -13.51
CA TYR A 36 -4.45 10.32 -14.49
C TYR A 36 -4.44 9.82 -15.94
N VAL A 37 -3.54 8.88 -16.27
CA VAL A 37 -3.39 8.33 -17.63
C VAL A 37 -4.44 7.26 -17.94
N ALA A 38 -4.92 6.51 -16.95
CA ALA A 38 -5.88 5.42 -17.15
C ALA A 38 -7.06 5.75 -18.09
N PRO A 39 -7.84 6.84 -17.91
CA PRO A 39 -8.97 7.15 -18.77
C PRO A 39 -8.60 7.60 -20.19
N GLN A 40 -7.32 7.92 -20.44
CA GLN A 40 -6.84 8.34 -21.76
C GLN A 40 -6.53 7.15 -22.66
N ILE A 41 -6.25 5.99 -22.05
CA ILE A 41 -5.86 4.75 -22.75
C ILE A 41 -6.98 3.71 -22.70
N LEU A 42 -7.79 3.71 -21.64
CA LEU A 42 -8.78 2.69 -21.36
C LEU A 42 -10.18 3.31 -21.29
N SER A 43 -11.15 2.71 -21.98
CA SER A 43 -12.54 3.18 -21.90
C SER A 43 -13.13 2.90 -20.51
N PRO A 44 -14.02 3.76 -20.00
CA PRO A 44 -14.76 3.51 -18.76
C PRO A 44 -15.53 2.18 -18.79
N GLU A 45 -16.05 1.79 -19.95
CA GLU A 45 -16.77 0.53 -20.16
C GLU A 45 -15.87 -0.69 -19.94
N PHE A 46 -14.63 -0.64 -20.47
CA PHE A 46 -13.65 -1.70 -20.26
C PHE A 46 -13.31 -1.82 -18.77
N LEU A 47 -13.06 -0.69 -18.12
CA LEU A 47 -12.65 -0.62 -16.72
C LEU A 47 -13.74 -1.05 -15.74
N MET A 48 -15.01 -0.74 -16.01
CA MET A 48 -16.14 -1.16 -15.18
C MET A 48 -16.66 -2.57 -15.52
N GLY A 49 -16.39 -3.05 -16.73
CA GLY A 49 -16.74 -4.38 -17.21
C GLY A 49 -15.66 -5.42 -16.92
N GLY A 50 -15.28 -6.20 -17.94
CA GLY A 50 -14.31 -7.29 -17.80
C GLY A 50 -12.91 -6.83 -17.38
N GLY A 51 -12.53 -5.59 -17.68
CA GLY A 51 -11.22 -5.03 -17.37
C GLY A 51 -10.92 -5.03 -15.88
N ARG A 52 -11.91 -4.85 -14.99
CA ARG A 52 -11.71 -4.91 -13.53
C ARG A 52 -11.07 -6.22 -13.06
N TYR A 53 -11.45 -7.34 -13.68
CA TYR A 53 -10.93 -8.66 -13.34
C TYR A 53 -9.53 -8.88 -13.91
N ILE A 54 -9.26 -8.30 -15.09
CA ILE A 54 -7.93 -8.30 -15.71
C ILE A 54 -6.96 -7.50 -14.83
N PHE A 55 -7.34 -6.30 -14.38
CA PHE A 55 -6.52 -5.50 -13.49
C PHE A 55 -6.27 -6.17 -12.14
N PHE A 56 -7.30 -6.80 -11.55
CA PHE A 56 -7.13 -7.60 -10.35
C PHE A 56 -6.13 -8.76 -10.55
N GLY A 57 -6.22 -9.47 -11.69
CA GLY A 57 -5.29 -10.54 -12.04
C GLY A 57 -3.85 -10.04 -12.26
N ILE A 58 -3.69 -8.89 -12.94
CA ILE A 58 -2.39 -8.24 -13.16
C ILE A 58 -1.78 -7.81 -11.83
N GLU A 59 -2.57 -7.22 -10.93
CA GLU A 59 -2.11 -6.77 -9.62
C GLU A 59 -1.64 -7.94 -8.75
N LEU A 60 -2.39 -9.05 -8.73
CA LEU A 60 -1.94 -10.28 -8.08
C LEU A 60 -0.64 -10.82 -8.68
N LEU A 61 -0.53 -10.88 -10.01
CA LEU A 61 0.67 -11.36 -10.69
C LEU A 61 1.90 -10.49 -10.34
N LEU A 62 1.74 -9.17 -10.33
CA LEU A 62 2.82 -8.24 -9.99
C LEU A 62 3.24 -8.37 -8.52
N ILE A 63 2.28 -8.58 -7.60
CA ILE A 63 2.56 -8.83 -6.18
C ILE A 63 3.32 -10.16 -5.99
N PHE A 64 2.89 -11.24 -6.64
CA PHE A 64 3.55 -12.54 -6.49
C PHE A 64 4.94 -12.58 -7.12
N THR A 65 5.16 -11.82 -8.19
CA THR A 65 6.47 -11.74 -8.88
C THR A 65 7.41 -10.68 -8.27
N ALA A 66 6.91 -9.83 -7.35
CA ALA A 66 7.62 -8.74 -6.66
C ALA A 66 9.00 -9.13 -6.13
N SER A 67 9.06 -10.28 -5.47
CA SER A 67 10.27 -10.78 -4.84
C SER A 67 11.38 -11.08 -5.86
N TRP A 68 11.02 -11.42 -7.11
CA TRP A 68 11.98 -11.79 -8.14
C TRP A 68 12.55 -10.57 -8.86
N TRP A 69 11.69 -9.67 -9.31
CA TRP A 69 12.14 -8.53 -10.11
C TRP A 69 12.76 -7.39 -9.28
N SER A 70 12.43 -7.30 -7.98
CA SER A 70 13.04 -6.29 -7.08
C SER A 70 14.54 -6.53 -6.85
N GLN A 71 15.01 -7.76 -7.04
CA GLN A 71 16.40 -8.18 -6.88
C GLN A 71 17.23 -8.04 -8.16
N LEU A 72 16.64 -7.63 -9.29
CA LEU A 72 17.36 -7.40 -10.54
C LEU A 72 18.40 -6.27 -10.42
N PRO A 73 19.46 -6.28 -11.25
CA PRO A 73 20.44 -5.20 -11.25
C PRO A 73 19.80 -3.87 -11.67
N ARG A 74 20.35 -2.76 -11.16
CA ARG A 74 19.95 -1.42 -11.59
C ARG A 74 20.36 -1.19 -13.05
N PRO A 75 19.57 -0.45 -13.86
CA PRO A 75 18.33 0.26 -13.50
C PRO A 75 17.04 -0.58 -13.64
N ALA A 76 17.13 -1.85 -14.00
CA ALA A 76 15.96 -2.67 -14.34
C ALA A 76 14.96 -2.79 -13.19
N ASN A 77 15.42 -3.00 -11.96
CA ASN A 77 14.54 -3.08 -10.79
C ASN A 77 13.78 -1.77 -10.51
N ILE A 78 14.40 -0.61 -10.70
CA ILE A 78 13.76 0.70 -10.53
C ILE A 78 12.69 0.90 -11.60
N LEU A 79 13.00 0.60 -12.87
CA LEU A 79 12.04 0.74 -13.96
C LEU A 79 10.82 -0.17 -13.76
N LEU A 80 11.04 -1.42 -13.37
CA LEU A 80 9.96 -2.36 -13.08
C LEU A 80 9.15 -1.93 -11.85
N TYR A 81 9.79 -1.37 -10.83
CA TYR A 81 9.09 -0.82 -9.66
C TYR A 81 8.19 0.37 -10.02
N LEU A 82 8.67 1.29 -10.86
CA LEU A 82 7.88 2.42 -11.32
C LEU A 82 6.77 1.98 -12.27
N LEU A 83 7.03 1.01 -13.15
CA LEU A 83 6.01 0.41 -14.00
C LEU A 83 4.92 -0.28 -13.16
N PHE A 84 5.33 -1.02 -12.13
CA PHE A 84 4.42 -1.60 -11.15
C PHE A 84 3.55 -0.52 -10.50
N ALA A 85 4.16 0.52 -9.92
CA ALA A 85 3.42 1.59 -9.27
C ALA A 85 2.46 2.33 -10.22
N PHE A 86 2.88 2.52 -11.49
CA PHE A 86 2.05 3.12 -12.54
C PHE A 86 0.80 2.26 -12.82
N ILE A 87 0.99 0.95 -13.01
CA ILE A 87 -0.11 0.00 -13.26
C ILE A 87 -1.03 -0.09 -12.04
N SER A 88 -0.49 -0.10 -10.81
CA SER A 88 -1.30 -0.06 -9.59
C SER A 88 -2.18 1.20 -9.55
N GLY A 89 -1.62 2.35 -9.93
CA GLY A 89 -2.38 3.59 -10.12
C GLY A 89 -3.52 3.46 -11.12
N MET A 90 -3.25 2.88 -12.29
CA MET A 90 -4.29 2.65 -13.30
C MET A 90 -5.40 1.72 -12.79
N THR A 91 -5.02 0.70 -12.02
CA THR A 91 -5.92 -0.32 -11.48
C THR A 91 -6.96 0.27 -10.53
N ILE A 92 -6.58 1.28 -9.74
CA ILE A 92 -7.51 1.93 -8.79
C ILE A 92 -8.36 3.03 -9.44
N TYR A 93 -8.15 3.39 -10.71
CA TYR A 93 -8.94 4.43 -11.37
C TYR A 93 -10.46 4.25 -11.25
N PRO A 94 -11.05 3.04 -11.42
CA PRO A 94 -12.50 2.86 -11.26
C PRO A 94 -13.00 3.24 -9.86
N LEU A 95 -12.19 2.95 -8.83
CA LEU A 95 -12.50 3.34 -7.45
C LEU A 95 -12.50 4.87 -7.30
N ILE A 96 -11.47 5.53 -7.85
CA ILE A 96 -11.35 7.01 -7.86
C ILE A 96 -12.54 7.65 -8.57
N MET A 97 -12.91 7.10 -9.74
CA MET A 97 -13.99 7.59 -10.56
C MET A 97 -15.33 7.48 -9.84
N VAL A 98 -15.65 6.32 -9.25
CA VAL A 98 -16.88 6.12 -8.47
C VAL A 98 -16.91 7.06 -7.27
N ALA A 99 -15.82 7.17 -6.51
CA ALA A 99 -15.74 8.07 -5.35
C ALA A 99 -15.99 9.54 -5.75
N GLY A 100 -15.37 9.98 -6.85
CA GLY A 100 -15.52 11.33 -7.39
C GLY A 100 -16.93 11.62 -7.90
N MET A 101 -17.59 10.64 -8.52
CA MET A 101 -18.98 10.78 -8.97
C MET A 101 -19.97 10.84 -7.80
N THR A 102 -19.75 10.05 -6.74
CA THR A 102 -20.69 9.98 -5.61
C THR A 102 -20.49 11.09 -4.58
N LEU A 103 -19.26 11.51 -4.32
CA LEU A 103 -18.91 12.43 -3.21
C LEU A 103 -18.14 13.68 -3.66
N GLY A 104 -17.90 13.84 -4.96
CA GLY A 104 -17.08 14.91 -5.52
C GLY A 104 -15.58 14.65 -5.40
N MET A 105 -14.79 15.28 -6.28
CA MET A 105 -13.33 15.06 -6.36
C MET A 105 -12.58 15.39 -5.06
N GLY A 106 -13.14 16.24 -4.20
CA GLY A 106 -12.55 16.59 -2.91
C GLY A 106 -12.37 15.41 -1.95
N VAL A 107 -13.13 14.32 -2.10
CA VAL A 107 -12.99 13.12 -1.25
C VAL A 107 -11.63 12.44 -1.44
N ILE A 108 -11.09 12.48 -2.66
CA ILE A 108 -9.80 11.88 -3.02
C ILE A 108 -8.67 12.62 -2.31
N THR A 109 -8.71 13.96 -2.32
CA THR A 109 -7.75 14.80 -1.60
C THR A 109 -7.83 14.58 -0.09
N LYS A 110 -9.05 14.46 0.48
CA LYS A 110 -9.23 14.14 1.90
C LYS A 110 -8.59 12.80 2.26
N ALA A 111 -8.81 11.77 1.43
CA ALA A 111 -8.20 10.45 1.63
C ALA A 111 -6.67 10.51 1.54
N ALA A 112 -6.11 11.25 0.58
CA ALA A 112 -4.66 11.42 0.42
C ALA A 112 -4.03 12.14 1.63
N ILE A 113 -4.66 13.21 2.13
CA ILE A 113 -4.20 13.94 3.32
C ILE A 113 -4.25 13.04 4.56
N ALA A 114 -5.34 12.31 4.76
CA ALA A 114 -5.48 11.37 5.88
C ALA A 114 -4.45 10.24 5.80
N THR A 115 -4.17 9.72 4.60
CA THR A 115 -3.11 8.72 4.36
C THR A 115 -1.75 9.27 4.75
N ALA A 116 -1.41 10.48 4.32
CA ALA A 116 -0.15 11.12 4.66
C ALA A 116 -0.01 11.33 6.18
N ALA A 117 -1.06 11.83 6.83
CA ALA A 117 -1.09 12.05 8.27
C ALA A 117 -0.89 10.74 9.05
N LEU A 118 -1.62 9.68 8.69
CA LEU A 118 -1.51 8.36 9.34
C LEU A 118 -0.16 7.70 9.04
N SER A 119 0.41 7.88 7.84
CA SER A 119 1.74 7.37 7.50
C SER A 119 2.84 8.03 8.33
N VAL A 120 2.73 9.35 8.55
CA VAL A 120 3.63 10.09 9.44
C VAL A 120 3.45 9.63 10.88
N ALA A 121 2.21 9.49 11.36
CA ALA A 121 1.92 9.00 12.71
C ALA A 121 2.47 7.58 12.91
N ALA A 122 2.31 6.69 11.93
CA ALA A 122 2.88 5.35 11.94
C ALA A 122 4.41 5.38 11.97
N GLY A 123 5.05 6.29 11.24
CA GLY A 123 6.51 6.48 11.29
C GLY A 123 7.02 6.99 12.62
N VAL A 124 6.29 7.90 13.28
CA VAL A 124 6.59 8.30 14.66
C VAL A 124 6.42 7.10 15.60
N TYR A 125 5.30 6.39 15.51
CA TYR A 125 5.01 5.21 16.34
C TYR A 125 6.08 4.12 16.18
N ALA A 126 6.52 3.84 14.96
CA ALA A 126 7.58 2.88 14.65
C ALA A 126 8.88 3.16 15.41
N LYS A 127 9.22 4.43 15.61
CA LYS A 127 10.44 4.87 16.30
C LYS A 127 10.32 4.82 17.83
N ILE A 128 9.14 5.14 18.37
CA ILE A 128 8.95 5.28 19.83
C ILE A 128 8.45 4.00 20.50
N THR A 129 7.83 3.10 19.75
CA THR A 129 7.23 1.88 20.30
C THR A 129 8.32 0.89 20.74
N ARG A 130 8.06 0.21 21.85
CA ARG A 130 8.93 -0.86 22.37
C ARG A 130 8.55 -2.23 21.82
N HIS A 131 7.45 -2.32 21.09
CA HIS A 131 7.00 -3.56 20.48
C HIS A 131 7.82 -3.87 19.23
N ASP A 132 8.28 -5.12 19.14
CA ASP A 132 8.93 -5.65 17.94
C ASP A 132 7.86 -5.98 16.89
N LEU A 133 7.52 -4.98 16.05
CA LEU A 133 6.51 -5.15 15.01
C LEU A 133 7.01 -6.08 13.89
N VAL A 134 8.34 -6.14 13.69
CA VAL A 134 8.93 -7.06 12.71
C VAL A 134 8.80 -8.50 13.19
N GLY A 135 9.00 -8.77 14.48
CA GLY A 135 8.73 -10.08 15.09
C GLY A 135 7.29 -10.54 14.91
N MET A 136 6.34 -9.60 14.80
CA MET A 136 4.92 -9.86 14.54
C MET A 136 4.57 -10.08 13.06
N THR A 137 5.56 -10.19 12.15
CA THR A 137 5.33 -10.32 10.69
C THR A 137 4.35 -11.44 10.36
N GLY A 138 4.41 -12.60 11.05
CA GLY A 138 3.47 -13.69 10.81
C GLY A 138 2.00 -13.32 11.02
N ILE A 139 1.70 -12.48 12.02
CA ILE A 139 0.34 -11.98 12.29
C ILE A 139 -0.07 -11.03 11.16
N PHE A 140 0.79 -10.08 10.79
CA PHE A 140 0.52 -9.15 9.70
C PHE A 140 0.29 -9.88 8.36
N THR A 141 1.06 -10.93 8.08
CA THR A 141 0.87 -11.76 6.88
C THR A 141 -0.48 -12.50 6.90
N MET A 142 -0.86 -13.11 8.02
CA MET A 142 -2.15 -13.79 8.15
C MET A 142 -3.34 -12.82 8.01
N LEU A 143 -3.25 -11.64 8.62
CA LEU A 143 -4.26 -10.60 8.49
C LEU A 143 -4.36 -10.07 7.04
N LEU A 144 -3.22 -9.88 6.37
CA LEU A 144 -3.19 -9.48 4.96
C LEU A 144 -3.88 -10.53 4.07
N ILE A 145 -3.58 -11.82 4.28
CA ILE A 145 -4.25 -12.92 3.56
C ILE A 145 -5.76 -12.90 3.85
N GLY A 146 -6.15 -12.69 5.11
CA GLY A 146 -7.56 -12.55 5.49
C GLY A 146 -8.25 -11.41 4.75
N LEU A 147 -7.62 -10.23 4.64
CA LEU A 147 -8.15 -9.09 3.87
C LEU A 147 -8.29 -9.41 2.38
N ILE A 148 -7.33 -10.12 1.78
CA ILE A 148 -7.42 -10.55 0.38
C ILE A 148 -8.61 -11.50 0.19
N ILE A 149 -8.78 -12.49 1.07
CA ILE A 149 -9.89 -13.43 1.01
C ILE A 149 -11.23 -12.70 1.15
N VAL A 150 -11.37 -11.80 2.13
CA VAL A 150 -12.59 -11.00 2.30
C VAL A 150 -12.85 -10.13 1.07
N GLY A 151 -11.83 -9.52 0.48
CA GLY A 151 -11.94 -8.76 -0.76
C GLY A 151 -12.46 -9.59 -1.94
N ILE A 152 -12.02 -10.85 -2.06
CA ILE A 152 -12.52 -11.79 -3.08
C ILE A 152 -13.99 -12.16 -2.78
N LEU A 153 -14.34 -12.46 -1.53
CA LEU A 153 -15.71 -12.81 -1.14
C LEU A 153 -16.70 -11.67 -1.43
N GLN A 154 -16.29 -10.42 -1.20
CA GLN A 154 -17.12 -9.24 -1.51
C GLN A 154 -17.44 -9.10 -3.01
N MET A 155 -16.65 -9.71 -3.91
CA MET A 155 -16.99 -9.71 -5.35
C MET A 155 -18.27 -10.51 -5.64
N PHE A 156 -18.60 -11.49 -4.81
CA PHE A 156 -19.80 -12.32 -4.93
C PHE A 156 -20.95 -11.81 -4.06
N TRP A 157 -20.64 -11.27 -2.87
CA TRP A 157 -21.62 -10.77 -1.93
C TRP A 157 -21.26 -9.36 -1.47
N PHE A 158 -21.84 -8.35 -2.11
CA PHE A 158 -21.66 -6.96 -1.71
C PHE A 158 -22.63 -6.56 -0.59
N SER A 159 -22.11 -5.94 0.47
CA SER A 159 -22.90 -5.33 1.54
C SER A 159 -22.22 -4.04 2.01
N SER A 160 -22.96 -2.93 2.03
CA SER A 160 -22.45 -1.62 2.48
C SER A 160 -21.94 -1.67 3.93
N VAL A 161 -22.62 -2.43 4.79
CA VAL A 161 -22.21 -2.63 6.19
C VAL A 161 -20.90 -3.39 6.29
N VAL A 162 -20.72 -4.45 5.47
CA VAL A 162 -19.46 -5.20 5.43
C VAL A 162 -18.33 -4.31 4.92
N GLU A 163 -18.57 -3.50 3.88
CA GLU A 163 -17.57 -2.55 3.37
C GLU A 163 -17.13 -1.54 4.43
N LEU A 164 -18.06 -1.03 5.24
CA LEU A 164 -17.75 -0.12 6.35
C LEU A 164 -16.79 -0.76 7.37
N TYR A 165 -17.12 -1.95 7.86
CA TYR A 165 -16.28 -2.64 8.84
C TYR A 165 -14.92 -3.05 8.26
N VAL A 166 -14.91 -3.58 7.03
CA VAL A 166 -13.67 -4.06 6.38
C VAL A 166 -12.74 -2.90 6.08
N SER A 167 -13.26 -1.80 5.53
CA SER A 167 -12.46 -0.60 5.27
C SER A 167 -11.94 0.03 6.56
N GLY A 168 -12.78 0.15 7.60
CA GLY A 168 -12.37 0.66 8.91
C GLY A 168 -11.26 -0.17 9.56
N PHE A 169 -11.41 -1.50 9.56
CA PHE A 169 -10.36 -2.41 10.03
C PHE A 169 -9.09 -2.30 9.18
N SER A 170 -9.22 -2.21 7.86
CA SER A 170 -8.08 -2.09 6.94
C SER A 170 -7.28 -0.81 7.18
N VAL A 171 -7.93 0.32 7.49
CA VAL A 171 -7.24 1.57 7.86
C VAL A 171 -6.34 1.37 9.08
N ILE A 172 -6.86 0.75 10.14
CA ILE A 172 -6.08 0.46 11.35
C ILE A 172 -4.93 -0.50 11.01
N PHE A 173 -5.25 -1.58 10.31
CA PHE A 173 -4.29 -2.61 9.91
C PHE A 173 -3.13 -2.03 9.10
N PHE A 174 -3.40 -1.32 8.00
CA PHE A 174 -2.34 -0.77 7.15
C PHE A 174 -1.57 0.35 7.84
N THR A 175 -2.18 1.10 8.77
CA THR A 175 -1.43 2.06 9.61
C THR A 175 -0.38 1.35 10.47
N PHE A 176 -0.75 0.25 11.13
CA PHE A 176 0.24 -0.56 11.88
C PHE A 176 1.23 -1.28 10.96
N PHE A 177 0.80 -1.71 9.77
CA PHE A 177 1.67 -2.32 8.78
C PHE A 177 2.75 -1.34 8.30
N ILE A 178 2.42 -0.06 8.07
CA ILE A 178 3.40 0.99 7.77
C ILE A 178 4.42 1.12 8.91
N ALA A 179 3.97 1.11 10.16
CA ALA A 179 4.89 1.19 11.30
C ALA A 179 5.85 -0.02 11.34
N ARG A 180 5.33 -1.23 11.07
CA ARG A 180 6.12 -2.44 10.92
C ARG A 180 7.13 -2.31 9.77
N ASP A 181 6.71 -1.81 8.62
CA ASP A 181 7.58 -1.67 7.46
C ASP A 181 8.70 -0.67 7.70
N ILE A 182 8.40 0.45 8.38
CA ILE A 182 9.40 1.44 8.79
C ILE A 182 10.41 0.82 9.78
N GLN A 183 9.97 0.01 10.74
CA GLN A 183 10.89 -0.74 11.61
C GLN A 183 11.71 -1.76 10.81
N ALA A 184 11.12 -2.41 9.82
CA ALA A 184 11.81 -3.40 9.00
C ALA A 184 12.89 -2.79 8.10
N VAL A 185 12.80 -1.51 7.73
CA VAL A 185 13.78 -0.85 6.84
C VAL A 185 15.21 -1.04 7.34
N SER A 186 15.45 -0.96 8.64
CA SER A 186 16.81 -1.12 9.19
C SER A 186 17.38 -2.53 9.13
N LEU A 187 16.54 -3.52 8.83
CA LEU A 187 16.92 -4.92 8.71
C LEU A 187 17.22 -5.31 7.26
N TYR A 188 16.89 -4.46 6.29
CA TYR A 188 17.22 -4.73 4.89
C TYR A 188 18.71 -4.50 4.59
N PRO A 189 19.32 -5.37 3.79
CA PRO A 189 20.62 -5.09 3.17
C PRO A 189 20.61 -3.78 2.36
N GLU A 190 21.72 -3.04 2.35
CA GLU A 190 21.82 -1.73 1.67
C GLU A 190 21.52 -1.78 0.16
N ASN A 191 21.73 -2.93 -0.48
CA ASN A 191 21.42 -3.14 -1.90
C ASN A 191 19.93 -3.45 -2.18
N ARG A 192 19.10 -3.62 -1.14
CA ARG A 192 17.67 -3.97 -1.24
C ARG A 192 16.73 -2.79 -0.93
N ALA A 193 17.16 -1.57 -1.23
CA ALA A 193 16.33 -0.37 -1.05
C ALA A 193 15.00 -0.41 -1.82
N ILE A 194 14.96 -1.04 -3.00
CA ILE A 194 13.73 -1.18 -3.80
C ILE A 194 12.74 -2.14 -3.16
N GLU A 195 13.23 -3.25 -2.60
CA GLU A 195 12.41 -4.23 -1.89
C GLU A 195 11.77 -3.59 -0.64
N ALA A 196 12.57 -2.89 0.18
CA ALA A 196 12.08 -2.15 1.34
C ALA A 196 11.06 -1.06 0.95
N SER A 197 11.36 -0.31 -0.11
CA SER A 197 10.47 0.74 -0.62
C SER A 197 9.15 0.18 -1.14
N MET A 198 9.18 -0.97 -1.82
CA MET A 198 7.98 -1.60 -2.36
C MET A 198 7.03 -2.04 -1.25
N SER A 199 7.55 -2.64 -0.17
CA SER A 199 6.73 -2.99 1.01
C SER A 199 6.06 -1.75 1.58
N LEU A 200 6.85 -0.69 1.83
CA LEU A 200 6.34 0.55 2.39
C LEU A 200 5.32 1.23 1.46
N TYR A 201 5.57 1.25 0.15
CA TYR A 201 4.64 1.74 -0.87
C TYR A 201 3.32 0.98 -0.84
N LEU A 202 3.36 -0.36 -0.83
CA LEU A 202 2.15 -1.20 -0.78
C LEU A 202 1.32 -0.90 0.48
N SER A 203 1.98 -0.74 1.63
CA SER A 203 1.29 -0.43 2.89
C SER A 203 0.62 0.95 2.85
N ILE A 204 1.29 1.98 2.30
CA ILE A 204 0.72 3.33 2.14
C ILE A 204 -0.38 3.36 1.09
N PHE A 205 -0.18 2.68 -0.05
CA PHE A 205 -1.14 2.61 -1.14
C PHE A 205 -2.44 1.91 -0.70
N ASN A 206 -2.32 0.79 0.02
CA ASN A 206 -3.46 0.10 0.58
C ASN A 206 -4.16 0.89 1.70
N LEU A 207 -3.41 1.66 2.50
CA LEU A 207 -4.02 2.59 3.46
C LEU A 207 -4.87 3.64 2.73
N PHE A 208 -4.37 4.22 1.64
CA PHE A 208 -5.13 5.17 0.82
C PHE A 208 -6.44 4.58 0.30
N ILE A 209 -6.37 3.38 -0.30
CA ILE A 209 -7.56 2.66 -0.79
C ILE A 209 -8.55 2.42 0.35
N SER A 210 -8.06 2.00 1.51
CA SER A 210 -8.88 1.70 2.69
C SER A 210 -9.59 2.94 3.22
N ILE A 211 -8.88 4.07 3.33
CA ILE A 211 -9.47 5.35 3.75
C ILE A 211 -10.50 5.82 2.73
N LEU A 212 -10.21 5.75 1.43
CA LEU A 212 -11.15 6.18 0.41
C LEU A 212 -12.45 5.35 0.45
N ARG A 213 -12.31 4.02 0.59
CA ARG A 213 -13.45 3.10 0.79
C ARG A 213 -14.23 3.39 2.05
N LEU A 214 -13.54 3.67 3.17
CA LEU A 214 -14.18 4.06 4.42
C LEU A 214 -15.00 5.33 4.26
N LEU A 215 -14.43 6.37 3.62
CA LEU A 215 -15.16 7.61 3.32
C LEU A 215 -16.38 7.35 2.43
N MET A 216 -16.26 6.49 1.42
CA MET A 216 -17.41 6.10 0.60
C MET A 216 -18.48 5.36 1.40
N ALA A 217 -18.09 4.42 2.26
CA ALA A 217 -19.03 3.65 3.08
C ALA A 217 -19.77 4.53 4.10
N LEU A 218 -19.07 5.48 4.73
CA LEU A 218 -19.66 6.41 5.71
C LEU A 218 -20.68 7.40 5.11
N ASN A 219 -20.65 7.62 3.80
CA ASN A 219 -21.56 8.56 3.12
C ASN A 219 -22.60 7.85 2.24
N ARG A 220 -22.78 6.53 2.41
CA ARG A 220 -23.73 5.72 1.65
C ARG A 220 -25.09 5.54 2.34
N ASP A 221 -25.29 6.20 3.49
CA ASP A 221 -26.54 6.20 4.27
C ASP A 221 -27.21 7.58 4.27
#